data_AF-A0A9D6KL73-F1
#
_entry.id   AF-A0A9D6KL73-F1
#
_cell.length_a   1.000
_cell.length_b   1.000
_cell.length_c   1.000
_cell.angle_alpha   90.00
_cell.angle_beta   90.00
_cell.angle_gamma   90.00
#
_symmetry.space_group_name_H-M   'P 1'
#
loop_
_entity.id
_entity.type
_entity.pdbx_description
1 polymer ?
#
loop_
_entity_poly.entity_id
_entity_poly.type
_entity_poly.pdbx_seq_one_letter_code
_entity_poly.pdbx_strand_id
1 'polypeptide(L)'
;MMQQRCKSLALMVAILMAAAVPLRAGTTEPRLALMRATAVRSTAGRITLTLEGNFSLGDTVQLALPLDVLVTQGEVAARFDLAGDPPTGLNQPAPDAGVISIGERAITLVLPAQFMAGEATAQIVATFDGKPLASNRLRFTL
;
A
#
# COMPACT_ATOMS: atom_id res chain seq x y z
N MET A 1 -20.40 -60.69 -43.11
CA MET A 1 -19.87 -60.35 -41.77
C MET A 1 -18.76 -59.32 -41.93
N MET A 2 -18.99 -58.04 -41.58
CA MET A 2 -17.96 -57.03 -41.24
C MET A 2 -18.62 -55.65 -41.04
N GLN A 3 -19.40 -55.51 -39.96
CA GLN A 3 -20.01 -54.23 -39.55
C GLN A 3 -19.88 -54.09 -38.02
N GLN A 4 -18.66 -53.96 -37.49
CA GLN A 4 -18.50 -53.83 -36.04
C GLN A 4 -17.15 -53.30 -35.56
N ARG A 5 -16.60 -52.22 -36.14
CA ARG A 5 -15.33 -51.64 -35.62
C ARG A 5 -15.18 -50.12 -35.58
N CYS A 6 -16.24 -49.32 -35.76
CA CYS A 6 -16.07 -47.85 -35.82
C CYS A 6 -16.84 -47.02 -34.78
N LYS A 7 -17.60 -47.59 -33.84
CA LYS A 7 -18.50 -46.79 -32.97
C LYS A 7 -17.98 -46.47 -31.56
N SER A 8 -16.88 -47.06 -31.11
CA SER A 8 -16.53 -46.99 -29.68
C SER A 8 -15.55 -45.88 -29.28
N LEU A 9 -14.97 -45.12 -30.23
CA LEU A 9 -13.93 -44.14 -29.90
C LEU A 9 -14.44 -42.69 -29.72
N ALA A 10 -15.68 -42.38 -30.15
CA ALA A 10 -16.18 -41.00 -30.14
C ALA A 10 -16.70 -40.53 -28.77
N LEU A 11 -16.98 -41.44 -27.83
CA LEU A 11 -17.65 -41.08 -26.57
C LEU A 11 -16.68 -40.64 -25.45
N MET A 12 -15.38 -40.95 -25.56
CA MET A 12 -14.44 -40.73 -24.45
C MET A 12 -13.82 -39.32 -24.43
N VAL A 13 -13.91 -38.56 -25.53
CA VAL A 13 -13.32 -37.22 -25.64
C VAL A 13 -14.24 -36.12 -25.08
N ALA A 14 -15.56 -36.35 -25.03
CA ALA A 14 -16.52 -35.33 -24.62
C ALA A 14 -16.53 -35.03 -23.11
N ILE A 15 -15.99 -35.91 -22.26
CA ILE A 15 -16.09 -35.76 -20.79
C ILE A 15 -14.95 -34.91 -20.21
N LEU A 16 -13.84 -34.69 -20.92
CA LEU A 16 -12.74 -33.85 -20.41
C LEU A 16 -12.97 -32.34 -20.54
N MET A 17 -14.04 -31.88 -21.21
CA MET A 17 -14.27 -30.46 -21.50
C MET A 17 -15.04 -29.70 -20.40
N ALA A 18 -15.44 -30.35 -19.30
CA ALA A 18 -16.37 -29.75 -18.31
C ALA A 18 -15.71 -29.19 -17.03
N ALA A 19 -14.39 -29.14 -16.93
CA ALA A 19 -13.71 -28.66 -15.71
C ALA A 19 -12.77 -27.46 -15.96
N ALA A 20 -13.18 -26.51 -16.79
CA ALA A 20 -12.56 -25.18 -16.79
C ALA A 20 -13.15 -24.37 -15.63
N VAL A 21 -12.77 -24.70 -14.39
CA VAL A 21 -12.94 -23.74 -13.28
C VAL A 21 -12.06 -22.55 -13.65
N PRO A 22 -12.60 -21.32 -13.78
CA PRO A 22 -11.74 -20.17 -13.91
C PRO A 22 -10.96 -20.08 -12.60
N LEU A 23 -9.70 -20.51 -12.58
CA LEU A 23 -8.73 -20.02 -11.63
C LEU A 23 -8.67 -18.52 -11.88
N ARG A 24 -9.48 -17.77 -11.14
CA ARG A 24 -9.30 -16.33 -10.98
C ARG A 24 -7.88 -16.20 -10.43
N ALA A 25 -6.96 -15.77 -11.27
CA ALA A 25 -5.67 -15.30 -10.81
C ALA A 25 -5.96 -14.23 -9.75
N GLY A 26 -5.86 -14.62 -8.48
CA GLY A 26 -5.85 -13.67 -7.39
C GLY A 26 -4.72 -12.72 -7.72
N THR A 27 -5.04 -11.45 -7.88
CA THR A 27 -4.07 -10.40 -8.17
C THR A 27 -2.93 -10.55 -7.16
N THR A 28 -1.74 -10.95 -7.61
CA THR A 28 -0.56 -11.13 -6.76
C THR A 28 0.07 -9.79 -6.38
N GLU A 29 -0.54 -8.67 -6.77
CA GLU A 29 -0.12 -7.35 -6.37
C GLU A 29 -0.47 -7.12 -4.89
N PRO A 30 0.52 -6.86 -4.03
CA PRO A 30 0.25 -6.43 -2.67
C PRO A 30 -0.51 -5.10 -2.72
N ARG A 31 -1.79 -5.13 -2.31
CA ARG A 31 -2.69 -3.97 -2.29
C ARG A 31 -2.25 -2.85 -1.34
N LEU A 32 -1.19 -3.08 -0.57
CA LEU A 32 -0.62 -2.15 0.39
C LEU A 32 0.92 -2.26 0.34
N ALA A 33 1.53 -1.64 -0.66
CA ALA A 33 2.99 -1.65 -0.83
C ALA A 33 3.54 -0.24 -1.01
N LEU A 34 4.59 0.07 -0.25
CA LEU A 34 5.41 1.26 -0.45
C LEU A 34 6.42 0.97 -1.55
N MET A 35 6.44 1.81 -2.58
CA MET A 35 7.33 1.67 -3.73
C MET A 35 8.50 2.64 -3.66
N ARG A 36 8.23 3.87 -3.19
CA ARG A 36 9.23 4.93 -3.11
C ARG A 36 9.00 5.82 -1.90
N ALA A 37 10.10 6.30 -1.34
CA ALA A 37 10.13 7.31 -0.29
C ALA A 37 11.15 8.37 -0.73
N THR A 38 10.78 9.64 -0.64
CA THR A 38 11.68 10.75 -0.98
C THR A 38 11.50 11.83 0.07
N ALA A 39 12.59 12.20 0.73
CA ALA A 39 12.61 13.26 1.73
C ALA A 39 13.26 14.51 1.13
N VAL A 40 12.71 15.67 1.46
CA VAL A 40 13.26 16.98 1.10
C VAL A 40 13.34 17.82 2.36
N ARG A 41 14.55 18.31 2.66
CA ARG A 41 14.78 19.24 3.75
C ARG A 41 14.71 20.68 3.24
N SER A 42 13.90 21.51 3.88
CA SER A 42 13.82 22.95 3.59
C SER A 42 15.00 23.70 4.23
N THR A 43 15.23 24.94 3.79
CA THR A 43 16.22 25.84 4.40
C THR A 43 15.90 26.19 5.85
N ALA A 44 14.64 26.07 6.26
CA ALA A 44 14.18 26.23 7.65
C ALA A 44 14.34 24.94 8.49
N GLY A 45 14.94 23.88 7.94
CA GLY A 45 15.21 22.63 8.66
C GLY A 45 14.04 21.65 8.72
N ARG A 46 12.89 21.97 8.10
CA ARG A 46 11.74 21.05 8.02
C ARG A 46 12.01 19.93 7.03
N ILE A 47 11.59 18.71 7.35
CA ILE A 47 11.73 17.55 6.48
C ILE A 47 10.34 17.14 5.99
N THR A 48 10.13 17.26 4.68
CA THR A 48 8.92 16.76 4.01
C THR A 48 9.23 15.40 3.41
N LEU A 49 8.42 14.40 3.74
CA LEU A 49 8.50 13.05 3.19
C LEU A 49 7.33 12.80 2.25
N THR A 50 7.64 12.39 1.02
CA THR A 50 6.68 11.85 0.06
C THR A 50 6.85 10.35 -0.03
N LEU A 51 5.77 9.61 0.25
CA LEU A 51 5.68 8.17 0.12
C LEU A 51 4.79 7.83 -1.06
N GLU A 52 5.32 7.09 -2.02
CA GLU A 52 4.57 6.59 -3.18
C GLU A 52 4.38 5.08 -3.06
N GLY A 53 3.22 4.58 -3.47
CA GLY A 53 2.91 3.17 -3.33
C GLY A 53 1.81 2.67 -4.24
N ASN A 54 1.60 1.36 -4.15
CA ASN A 54 0.40 0.70 -4.61
C ASN A 54 -0.52 0.53 -3.40
N PHE A 55 -1.38 1.53 -3.18
CA PHE A 55 -2.43 1.52 -2.18
C PHE A 55 -3.69 2.12 -2.81
N SER A 56 -4.86 1.66 -2.39
CA SER A 56 -6.15 2.17 -2.87
C SER A 56 -6.91 2.76 -1.68
N LEU A 57 -6.73 4.07 -1.45
CA LEU A 57 -7.36 4.74 -0.30
C LEU A 57 -8.87 4.94 -0.50
N GLY A 58 -9.35 4.94 -1.75
CA GLY A 58 -10.79 4.85 -2.05
C GLY A 58 -11.43 3.57 -1.54
N ASP A 59 -10.70 2.44 -1.56
CA ASP A 59 -11.13 1.21 -0.89
C ASP A 59 -10.97 1.33 0.64
N THR A 60 -10.04 2.15 1.12
CA THR A 60 -9.78 2.25 2.56
C THR A 60 -10.78 3.13 3.31
N VAL A 61 -11.37 4.13 2.62
CA VAL A 61 -12.55 4.87 3.10
C VAL A 61 -13.76 3.93 3.22
N GLN A 62 -13.91 2.96 2.31
CA GLN A 62 -14.96 1.92 2.43
C GLN A 62 -14.70 0.92 3.56
N LEU A 63 -13.43 0.65 3.88
CA LEU A 63 -13.02 -0.31 4.90
C LEU A 63 -12.86 0.30 6.30
N ALA A 64 -12.96 1.63 6.44
CA ALA A 64 -12.79 2.37 7.70
C ALA A 64 -11.57 1.91 8.52
N LEU A 65 -10.47 1.57 7.83
CA LEU A 65 -9.28 1.06 8.50
C LEU A 65 -8.51 2.23 9.12
N PRO A 66 -8.16 2.16 10.41
CA PRO A 66 -7.18 3.09 10.99
C PRO A 66 -5.82 2.76 10.40
N LEU A 67 -5.48 3.46 9.33
CA LEU A 67 -4.19 3.39 8.66
C LEU A 67 -3.24 4.39 9.31
N ASP A 68 -2.02 3.96 9.56
CA ASP A 68 -0.96 4.85 9.99
C ASP A 68 0.28 4.69 9.12
N VAL A 69 1.01 5.78 8.94
CA VAL A 69 2.42 5.72 8.52
C VAL A 69 3.29 5.73 9.76
N LEU A 70 4.12 4.70 9.89
CA LEU A 70 5.20 4.65 10.88
C LEU A 70 6.52 5.02 10.19
N VAL A 71 7.20 6.04 10.69
CA VAL A 71 8.55 6.43 10.29
C VAL A 71 9.50 6.21 11.45
N THR A 72 10.61 5.51 11.23
CA THR A 72 11.62 5.22 12.26
C THR A 72 13.03 5.59 11.80
N GLN A 73 13.85 6.09 12.72
CA GLN A 73 15.27 6.38 12.55
C GLN A 73 15.98 6.09 13.88
N GLY A 74 16.70 4.96 13.98
CA GLY A 74 17.29 4.53 15.24
C GLY A 74 16.22 4.35 16.32
N GLU A 75 16.33 5.12 17.41
CA GLU A 75 15.36 5.14 18.52
C GLU A 75 14.20 6.13 18.31
N VAL A 76 14.29 7.00 17.30
CA VAL A 76 13.26 7.98 16.97
C VAL A 76 12.16 7.32 16.14
N ALA A 77 10.91 7.49 16.54
CA ALA A 77 9.75 7.02 15.79
C ALA A 77 8.65 8.10 15.75
N ALA A 78 7.92 8.16 14.64
CA ALA A 78 6.71 8.95 14.49
C ALA A 78 5.63 8.13 13.80
N ARG A 79 4.40 8.29 14.29
CA ARG A 79 3.19 7.66 13.75
C ARG A 79 2.26 8.76 13.24
N PHE A 80 1.79 8.61 12.01
CA PHE A 80 0.91 9.57 11.35
C PHE A 80 -0.40 8.87 10.99
N ASP A 81 -1.48 9.31 11.62
CA ASP A 81 -2.82 8.81 11.34
C ASP A 81 -3.30 9.32 9.96
N LEU A 82 -3.66 8.39 9.08
CA LEU A 82 -4.18 8.68 7.74
C LEU A 82 -5.72 8.77 7.72
N ALA A 83 -6.41 8.51 8.82
CA ALA A 83 -7.85 8.69 8.96
C ALA A 83 -8.25 10.15 9.24
N GLY A 84 -7.29 11.03 9.55
CA GLY A 84 -7.52 12.46 9.73
C GLY A 84 -7.73 13.20 8.41
N ASP A 85 -8.61 14.20 8.40
CA ASP A 85 -8.76 15.10 7.25
C ASP A 85 -7.40 15.76 6.95
N PRO A 86 -6.81 15.55 5.77
CA PRO A 86 -5.60 16.27 5.39
C PRO A 86 -5.93 17.77 5.33
N PRO A 87 -5.00 18.67 5.72
CA PRO A 87 -5.18 20.09 5.54
C PRO A 87 -5.41 20.40 4.05
N THR A 88 -6.65 20.73 3.69
CA THR A 88 -7.07 21.01 2.32
C THR A 88 -6.86 22.50 2.04
N GLY A 89 -5.66 22.90 1.63
CA GLY A 89 -5.43 24.27 1.17
C GLY A 89 -4.00 24.59 0.79
N LEU A 90 -3.82 25.24 -0.38
CA LEU A 90 -2.52 25.74 -0.86
C LEU A 90 -1.96 26.92 -0.03
N ASN A 91 -2.73 27.42 0.95
CA ASN A 91 -2.41 28.62 1.75
C ASN A 91 -2.49 28.42 3.28
N GLN A 92 -2.55 27.19 3.78
CA GLN A 92 -2.46 26.95 5.22
C GLN A 92 -0.99 26.96 5.67
N PRO A 93 -0.65 27.54 6.84
CA PRO A 93 0.66 27.31 7.46
C PRO A 93 0.85 25.81 7.60
N ALA A 94 1.87 25.25 6.96
CA ALA A 94 2.11 23.82 7.00
C ALA A 94 2.28 23.38 8.48
N PRO A 95 1.60 22.31 8.94
CA PRO A 95 1.69 21.84 10.33
C PRO A 95 3.14 21.52 10.72
N ASP A 96 3.48 21.68 12.00
CA ASP A 96 4.83 21.47 12.54
C ASP A 96 5.33 20.03 12.36
N ALA A 97 4.42 19.07 12.45
CA ALA A 97 4.58 17.70 11.98
C ALA A 97 3.18 17.13 11.70
N GLY A 98 3.03 16.29 10.69
CA GLY A 98 1.73 15.73 10.36
C GLY A 98 1.56 15.36 8.90
N VAL A 99 0.39 14.82 8.58
CA VAL A 99 0.00 14.52 7.20
C VAL A 99 -0.39 15.83 6.51
N ILE A 100 0.20 16.06 5.34
CA ILE A 100 -0.07 17.23 4.49
C ILE A 100 -1.09 16.88 3.42
N SER A 101 -0.92 15.73 2.79
CA SER A 101 -1.82 15.30 1.73
C SER A 101 -1.86 13.78 1.64
N ILE A 102 -3.02 13.31 1.21
CA ILE A 102 -3.32 11.91 0.96
C ILE A 102 -3.94 11.85 -0.43
N GLY A 103 -3.19 11.31 -1.39
CA GLY A 103 -3.66 11.05 -2.75
C GLY A 103 -3.82 9.56 -3.00
N GLU A 104 -4.30 9.18 -4.19
CA GLU A 104 -4.53 7.77 -4.53
C GLU A 104 -3.26 6.91 -4.47
N ARG A 105 -2.10 7.49 -4.78
CA ARG A 105 -0.82 6.75 -4.86
C ARG A 105 0.34 7.41 -4.10
N ALA A 106 0.05 8.53 -3.43
CA ALA A 106 1.07 9.32 -2.74
C ALA A 106 0.55 9.85 -1.41
N ILE A 107 1.37 9.76 -0.37
CA ILE A 107 1.13 10.38 0.95
C ILE A 107 2.27 11.36 1.18
N THR A 108 1.94 12.60 1.53
CA THR A 108 2.93 13.62 1.88
C THR A 108 2.78 13.98 3.35
N LEU A 109 3.89 14.00 4.07
CA LEU A 109 3.92 14.28 5.51
C LEU A 109 5.15 15.12 5.90
N VAL A 110 5.04 15.87 6.98
CA VAL A 110 6.14 16.61 7.59
C VAL A 110 6.61 15.85 8.83
N LEU A 111 7.90 15.53 8.86
CA LEU A 111 8.51 14.81 9.98
C LEU A 111 8.78 15.75 11.16
N PRO A 112 8.64 15.25 12.40
CA PRO A 112 9.10 15.95 13.60
C PRO A 112 10.56 16.37 13.53
N ALA A 113 10.90 17.50 14.16
CA ALA A 113 12.26 18.07 14.15
C ALA A 113 13.36 17.16 14.76
N GLN A 114 12.97 16.16 15.54
CA GLN A 114 13.84 15.13 16.10
C GLN A 114 14.43 14.16 15.06
N PHE A 115 13.89 14.12 13.83
CA PHE A 115 14.49 13.38 12.73
C PHE A 115 15.67 14.15 12.13
N MET A 116 16.79 13.48 11.98
CA MET A 116 18.06 14.04 11.52
C MET A 116 18.45 13.47 10.15
N ALA A 117 19.46 14.07 9.52
CA ALA A 117 20.01 13.51 8.28
C ALA A 117 20.54 12.09 8.53
N GLY A 118 20.24 11.16 7.62
CA GLY A 118 20.63 9.75 7.77
C GLY A 118 19.58 8.76 7.26
N GLU A 119 19.82 7.46 7.48
CA GLU A 119 18.90 6.40 7.09
C GLU A 119 17.65 6.41 7.97
N ALA A 120 16.48 6.31 7.35
CA ALA A 120 15.19 6.13 7.99
C ALA A 120 14.41 5.02 7.29
N THR A 121 13.38 4.52 7.96
CA THR A 121 12.46 3.51 7.41
C THR A 121 11.02 4.01 7.53
N ALA A 122 10.22 3.75 6.49
CA ALA A 122 8.79 4.01 6.48
C ALA A 122 8.02 2.69 6.30
N GLN A 123 6.86 2.58 6.93
CA GLN A 123 5.94 1.46 6.80
C GLN A 123 4.50 1.94 7.00
N ILE A 124 3.58 1.49 6.15
CA ILE A 124 2.16 1.66 6.42
C ILE A 124 1.70 0.50 7.29
N VAL A 125 0.98 0.79 8.36
CA VAL A 125 0.40 -0.19 9.28
C VAL A 125 -1.10 0.04 9.42
N ALA A 126 -1.85 -1.02 9.63
CA ALA A 126 -3.27 -0.97 9.93
C ALA A 126 -3.65 -2.12 10.87
N THR A 127 -4.83 -2.03 11.46
CA THR A 127 -5.45 -3.15 12.18
C THR A 127 -6.80 -3.46 11.53
N PHE A 128 -7.00 -4.71 11.11
CA PHE A 128 -8.28 -5.18 10.58
C PHE A 128 -8.70 -6.44 11.34
N ASP A 129 -9.90 -6.43 11.92
CA ASP A 129 -10.44 -7.56 12.70
C ASP A 129 -9.46 -8.06 13.79
N GLY A 130 -8.82 -7.11 14.50
CA GLY A 130 -7.81 -7.38 15.53
C GLY A 130 -6.47 -7.91 15.01
N LYS A 131 -6.29 -8.06 13.69
CA LYS A 131 -5.05 -8.54 13.08
C LYS A 131 -4.23 -7.38 12.53
N PRO A 132 -2.91 -7.32 12.79
CA PRO A 132 -2.05 -6.33 12.20
C PRO A 132 -1.87 -6.60 10.70
N LEU A 133 -2.04 -5.55 9.90
CA LEU A 133 -1.68 -5.50 8.50
C LEU A 133 -0.54 -4.50 8.36
N ALA A 134 0.47 -4.82 7.56
CA ALA A 134 1.58 -3.92 7.31
C ALA A 134 2.07 -4.03 5.88
N SER A 135 2.47 -2.89 5.30
CA SER A 135 3.21 -2.87 4.04
C SER A 135 4.62 -3.42 4.22
N ASN A 136 5.35 -3.55 3.11
CA ASN A 136 6.80 -3.65 3.17
C ASN A 136 7.40 -2.43 3.88
N ARG A 137 8.57 -2.63 4.49
CA ARG A 137 9.40 -1.55 5.02
C ARG A 137 10.23 -0.97 3.90
N LEU A 138 10.23 0.35 3.80
CA LEU A 138 10.99 1.07 2.79
C LEU A 138 12.06 1.94 3.46
N ARG A 139 13.32 1.68 3.12
CA ARG A 139 14.46 2.47 3.60
C ARG A 139 14.68 3.66 2.69
N PHE A 140 15.06 4.80 3.26
CA PHE A 140 15.36 6.03 2.54
C PHE A 140 16.29 6.92 3.35
N THR A 141 16.79 7.99 2.73
CA THR A 141 17.70 8.96 3.36
C THR A 141 16.97 10.28 3.59
N LEU A 142 17.16 10.87 4.78
CA LEU A 142 16.68 12.20 5.19
C LEU A 142 17.69 13.31 4.93
#